data_AF-A0A916UPU7-F1
#
_entry.id   AF-A0A916UPU7-F1
#
_cell.length_a   1.000
_cell.length_b   1.000
_cell.length_c   1.000
_cell.angle_alpha   90.00
_cell.angle_beta   90.00
_cell.angle_gamma   90.00
#
_symmetry.space_group_name_H-M   'P 1'
#
loop_
_entity.id
_entity.type
_entity.pdbx_description
1 polymer ?
#
loop_
_entity_poly.entity_id
_entity_poly.type
_entity_poly.pdbx_seq_one_letter_code
_entity_poly.pdbx_strand_id
1 'polypeptide(L)'
;MNATDLYPRKPGETGGLPPALTPAPAPKKKSTVFVKELSERDRYRILKHFLALKESDRLLRFGTYLPDEMITKYVEGIDFSRDKVFGVVNSHFKVVGVGHLAFAPREKLEHGVEATEKDRVAEFGVSVSDSARGKGVGSRLFKRGAIHCRNADVDTLYMHCLSSNQTMIHIAKKAHMEIHREYGEADAYLKLLPADAASMLKEAVQEQVATLDYTIKANKRAAVKWLESLPGMKSDD
;
A
#
# COMPACT_ATOMS: atom_id res chain seq x y z
N MET A 1 4.85 -10.20 15.95
CA MET A 1 3.45 -10.38 15.50
C MET A 1 3.44 -10.90 14.08
N ASN A 2 2.91 -12.13 13.92
CA ASN A 2 2.96 -12.94 12.70
C ASN A 2 1.85 -12.56 11.72
N ALA A 3 1.86 -13.13 10.51
CA ALA A 3 0.83 -12.88 9.49
C ALA A 3 -0.59 -13.27 9.95
N THR A 4 -0.68 -14.17 10.93
CA THR A 4 -1.92 -14.70 11.53
C THR A 4 -2.79 -13.68 12.24
N ASP A 5 -2.25 -12.52 12.63
CA ASP A 5 -3.05 -11.49 13.35
C ASP A 5 -3.82 -10.58 12.37
N LEU A 6 -3.50 -10.65 11.07
CA LEU A 6 -4.10 -9.80 10.04
C LEU A 6 -5.08 -10.56 9.13
N TYR A 7 -4.88 -11.87 8.98
CA TYR A 7 -5.63 -12.70 8.04
C TYR A 7 -6.35 -13.79 8.83
N PRO A 8 -7.67 -13.98 8.62
CA PRO A 8 -8.37 -15.11 9.22
C PRO A 8 -7.70 -16.42 8.78
N ARG A 9 -7.64 -17.40 9.68
CA ARG A 9 -7.16 -18.76 9.33
C ARG A 9 -8.14 -19.39 8.35
N LYS A 10 -7.63 -20.20 7.41
CA LYS A 10 -8.50 -20.97 6.52
C LYS A 10 -9.32 -21.99 7.35
N PRO A 11 -10.60 -22.22 7.02
CA PRO A 11 -11.34 -23.33 7.58
C PRO A 11 -10.60 -24.66 7.33
N GLY A 12 -10.25 -25.40 8.38
CA GLY A 12 -9.59 -26.72 8.29
C GLY A 12 -8.12 -26.79 8.75
N GLU A 13 -7.46 -25.69 9.12
CA GLU A 13 -6.11 -25.74 9.71
C GLU A 13 -6.15 -26.15 11.19
N THR A 14 -6.10 -27.45 11.48
CA THR A 14 -5.78 -27.97 12.82
C THR A 14 -4.28 -27.86 13.09
N GLY A 15 -3.92 -27.31 14.25
CA GLY A 15 -2.52 -27.05 14.64
C GLY A 15 -1.67 -28.30 14.76
N GLY A 16 -0.96 -28.64 13.69
CA GLY A 16 0.15 -29.60 13.72
C GLY A 16 1.44 -28.93 14.21
N LEU A 17 2.27 -29.68 14.95
CA LEU A 17 3.62 -29.25 15.32
C LEU A 17 4.41 -28.79 14.08
N PRO A 18 5.21 -27.72 14.17
CA PRO A 18 6.03 -27.29 13.06
C PRO A 18 7.06 -28.39 12.70
N PRO A 19 7.24 -28.72 11.41
CA PRO A 19 8.30 -29.62 10.99
C PRO A 19 9.67 -29.02 11.34
N ALA A 20 10.64 -29.89 11.63
CA ALA A 20 11.99 -29.53 12.04
C ALA A 20 12.61 -28.51 11.06
N LEU A 21 13.08 -27.38 11.62
CA LEU A 21 13.68 -26.27 10.89
C LEU A 21 15.01 -26.69 10.27
N THR A 22 15.04 -26.84 8.94
CA THR A 22 16.29 -26.70 8.20
C THR A 22 16.78 -25.24 8.35
N PRO A 23 18.10 -25.00 8.55
CA PRO A 23 18.61 -23.66 8.70
C PRO A 23 18.38 -22.87 7.41
N ALA A 24 17.48 -21.88 7.48
CA ALA A 24 17.18 -21.01 6.38
C ALA A 24 18.42 -20.20 5.98
N PRO A 25 18.65 -19.97 4.67
CA PRO A 25 19.77 -19.16 4.21
C PRO A 25 19.75 -17.77 4.84
N ALA A 26 20.93 -17.24 5.18
CA ALA A 26 21.10 -15.98 5.89
C ALA A 26 20.25 -14.86 5.28
N PRO A 27 19.49 -14.09 6.08
CA PRO A 27 18.57 -13.10 5.56
C PRO A 27 19.35 -11.98 4.86
N LYS A 28 19.18 -11.86 3.54
CA LYS A 28 19.57 -10.63 2.80
C LYS A 28 18.97 -9.43 3.54
N LYS A 29 19.77 -8.41 3.87
CA LYS A 29 19.34 -7.16 4.53
C LYS A 29 18.10 -6.63 3.81
N LYS A 30 16.91 -6.87 4.37
CA LYS A 30 15.65 -6.36 3.81
C LYS A 30 15.67 -4.85 4.00
N SER A 31 15.59 -4.09 2.92
CA SER A 31 15.42 -2.64 3.01
C SER A 31 14.16 -2.37 3.83
N THR A 32 14.29 -1.70 4.98
CA THR A 32 13.13 -1.34 5.80
C THR A 32 12.24 -0.40 5.01
N VAL A 33 10.99 -0.81 4.78
CA VAL A 33 10.00 -0.02 4.06
C VAL A 33 9.05 0.60 5.09
N PHE A 34 9.07 1.93 5.17
CA PHE A 34 8.13 2.71 5.97
C PHE A 34 7.03 3.27 5.08
N VAL A 35 5.80 3.08 5.52
CA VAL A 35 4.58 3.49 4.82
C VAL A 35 3.95 4.62 5.65
N LYS A 36 3.84 5.80 5.06
CA LYS A 36 3.29 7.00 5.69
C LYS A 36 1.90 7.28 5.15
N GLU A 37 0.96 7.75 5.98
CA GLU A 37 -0.27 8.35 5.48
C GLU A 37 0.05 9.66 4.72
N LEU A 38 -0.49 9.78 3.51
CA LEU A 38 -0.38 10.96 2.68
C LEU A 38 -1.63 11.81 2.88
N SER A 39 -1.43 13.13 2.92
CA SER A 39 -2.51 14.10 3.07
C SER A 39 -2.73 14.85 1.75
N GLU A 40 -3.72 15.72 1.73
CA GLU A 40 -3.94 16.64 0.60
C GLU A 40 -2.68 17.46 0.23
N ARG A 41 -1.82 17.79 1.20
CA ARG A 41 -0.53 18.47 0.94
C ARG A 41 0.43 17.65 0.08
N ASP A 42 0.22 16.34 -0.03
CA ASP A 42 1.00 15.42 -0.85
C ASP A 42 0.40 15.18 -2.24
N ARG A 43 -0.75 15.81 -2.59
CA ARG A 43 -1.45 15.61 -3.87
C ARG A 43 -0.54 15.78 -5.09
N TYR A 44 0.30 16.82 -5.09
CA TYR A 44 1.30 17.02 -6.15
C TYR A 44 2.30 15.86 -6.27
N ARG A 45 2.74 15.28 -5.13
CA ARG A 45 3.67 14.14 -5.13
C ARG A 45 3.00 12.85 -5.60
N ILE A 46 1.72 12.68 -5.29
CA ILE A 46 0.90 11.56 -5.76
C ILE A 46 0.72 11.67 -7.28
N LEU A 47 0.36 12.86 -7.79
CA LEU A 47 0.24 13.11 -9.23
C LEU A 47 1.55 12.79 -9.95
N LYS A 48 2.66 13.32 -9.45
CA LYS A 48 3.99 13.06 -10.02
C LYS A 48 4.35 11.58 -10.01
N HIS A 49 3.93 10.82 -9.00
CA HIS A 49 4.13 9.37 -8.97
C HIS A 49 3.39 8.68 -10.11
N PHE A 50 2.09 8.95 -10.28
CA PHE A 50 1.28 8.32 -11.32
C PHE A 50 1.69 8.73 -12.73
N LEU A 51 2.01 10.01 -12.95
CA LEU A 51 2.50 10.48 -14.25
C LEU A 51 3.84 9.85 -14.64
N ALA A 52 4.69 9.53 -13.65
CA ALA A 52 5.97 8.86 -13.90
C ALA A 52 5.86 7.33 -14.13
N LEU A 53 4.66 6.74 -14.01
CA LEU A 53 4.45 5.33 -14.34
C LEU A 53 4.47 5.13 -15.86
N LYS A 54 5.03 3.99 -16.29
CA LYS A 54 4.92 3.52 -17.68
C LYS A 54 3.45 3.24 -18.01
N GLU A 55 3.09 3.32 -19.29
CA GLU A 55 1.71 3.06 -19.74
C GLU A 55 1.18 1.70 -19.29
N SER A 56 2.00 0.65 -19.38
CA SER A 56 1.65 -0.69 -18.89
C SER A 56 1.39 -0.73 -17.39
N ASP A 57 2.11 0.06 -16.60
CA ASP A 57 1.92 0.14 -15.16
C ASP A 57 0.65 0.91 -14.79
N ARG A 58 0.28 1.93 -15.60
CA ARG A 58 -1.00 2.64 -15.47
C ARG A 58 -2.15 1.70 -15.77
N LEU A 59 -2.07 0.93 -16.86
CA LEU A 59 -3.06 -0.09 -17.19
C LEU A 59 -3.27 -1.07 -16.02
N LEU A 60 -2.18 -1.58 -15.44
CA LEU A 60 -2.26 -2.50 -14.31
C LEU A 60 -2.82 -1.85 -13.02
N ARG A 61 -2.64 -0.54 -12.84
CA ARG A 61 -3.12 0.20 -11.66
C ARG A 61 -4.59 0.60 -11.78
N PHE A 62 -5.04 0.98 -12.97
CA PHE A 62 -6.35 1.58 -13.20
C PHE A 62 -7.32 0.65 -13.93
N GLY A 63 -6.89 -0.58 -14.27
CA GLY A 63 -7.69 -1.55 -15.04
C GLY A 63 -7.81 -1.21 -16.53
N THR A 64 -7.65 0.07 -16.88
CA THR A 64 -7.71 0.59 -18.25
C THR A 64 -6.57 1.57 -18.52
N TYR A 65 -6.37 1.90 -19.80
CA TYR A 65 -5.46 2.96 -20.19
C TYR A 65 -6.03 4.32 -19.77
N LEU A 66 -5.24 5.10 -19.03
CA LEU A 66 -5.58 6.47 -18.66
C LEU A 66 -4.50 7.45 -19.16
N PRO A 67 -4.86 8.44 -20.01
CA PRO A 67 -3.95 9.51 -20.41
C PRO A 67 -3.69 10.47 -19.24
N ASP A 68 -2.67 11.33 -19.38
CA ASP A 68 -2.19 12.24 -18.32
C ASP A 68 -3.30 13.14 -17.76
N GLU A 69 -4.23 13.60 -18.60
CA GLU A 69 -5.36 14.43 -18.20
C GLU A 69 -6.33 13.67 -17.29
N MET A 70 -6.56 12.39 -17.57
CA MET A 70 -7.44 11.53 -16.76
C MET A 70 -6.77 11.13 -15.45
N ILE A 71 -5.45 10.91 -15.46
CA ILE A 71 -4.66 10.73 -14.23
C ILE A 71 -4.74 11.99 -13.35
N THR A 72 -4.64 13.17 -13.97
CA THR A 72 -4.75 14.45 -13.25
C THR A 72 -6.11 14.59 -12.58
N LYS A 73 -7.20 14.39 -13.34
CA LYS A 73 -8.57 14.40 -12.81
C LYS A 73 -8.78 13.36 -11.70
N TYR A 74 -8.24 12.15 -11.88
CA TYR A 74 -8.30 11.11 -10.86
C TYR A 74 -7.68 11.59 -9.54
N VAL A 75 -6.47 12.16 -9.60
CA VAL A 75 -5.75 12.63 -8.41
C VAL A 75 -6.42 13.85 -7.79
N GLU A 76 -7.00 14.75 -8.59
CA GLU A 76 -7.79 15.88 -8.10
C GLU A 76 -9.08 15.43 -7.40
N GLY A 77 -9.71 14.37 -7.91
CA GLY A 77 -10.93 13.77 -7.34
C GLY A 77 -10.73 12.94 -6.08
N ILE A 78 -9.49 12.70 -5.63
CA ILE A 78 -9.24 12.02 -4.35
C ILE A 78 -9.78 12.89 -3.20
N ASP A 79 -10.75 12.32 -2.47
CA ASP A 79 -11.32 12.89 -1.26
C ASP A 79 -10.55 12.36 -0.04
N PHE A 80 -9.61 13.15 0.47
CA PHE A 80 -8.77 12.77 1.62
C PHE A 80 -9.52 12.75 2.97
N SER A 81 -10.77 13.21 3.01
CA SER A 81 -11.61 13.12 4.20
C SER A 81 -12.29 11.76 4.31
N ARG A 82 -12.65 11.18 3.16
CA ARG A 82 -13.27 9.85 3.04
C ARG A 82 -12.24 8.75 2.82
N ASP A 83 -11.33 8.95 1.88
CA ASP A 83 -10.37 7.96 1.41
C ASP A 83 -9.04 8.09 2.16
N LYS A 84 -8.28 7.00 2.19
CA LYS A 84 -6.91 7.00 2.73
C LYS A 84 -5.90 6.70 1.66
N VAL A 85 -4.86 7.53 1.61
CA VAL A 85 -3.74 7.32 0.70
C VAL A 85 -2.49 7.08 1.53
N PHE A 86 -1.77 6.03 1.20
CA PHE A 86 -0.51 5.65 1.83
C PHE A 86 0.63 5.76 0.82
N GLY A 87 1.79 6.22 1.28
CA GLY A 87 2.95 6.47 0.45
C GLY A 87 4.23 5.87 1.01
N VAL A 88 5.10 5.40 0.11
CA VAL A 88 6.50 5.11 0.44
C VAL A 88 7.37 6.19 -0.20
N VAL A 89 8.17 6.86 0.62
CA VAL A 89 9.02 7.98 0.19
C VAL A 89 10.49 7.56 0.24
N ASN A 90 11.20 7.73 -0.87
CA ASN A 90 12.64 7.44 -0.92
C ASN A 90 13.48 8.56 -0.25
N SER A 91 14.81 8.39 -0.19
CA SER A 91 15.73 9.38 0.39
C SER A 91 15.70 10.75 -0.32
N HIS A 92 15.24 10.79 -1.57
CA HIS A 92 15.14 12.01 -2.39
C HIS A 92 13.76 12.67 -2.31
N PHE A 93 12.89 12.31 -1.36
CA PHE A 93 11.53 12.84 -1.22
C PHE A 93 10.62 12.57 -2.42
N LYS A 94 10.92 11.54 -3.22
CA LYS A 94 10.01 11.06 -4.26
C LYS A 94 9.13 9.95 -3.69
N VAL A 95 7.83 10.04 -3.95
CA VAL A 95 6.90 8.93 -3.68
C VAL A 95 7.17 7.83 -4.71
N VAL A 96 7.59 6.67 -4.21
CA VAL A 96 7.97 5.50 -5.05
C VAL A 96 6.96 4.36 -4.96
N GLY A 97 5.93 4.51 -4.14
CA GLY A 97 4.76 3.65 -4.15
C GLY A 97 3.58 4.35 -3.49
N VAL A 98 2.40 4.13 -4.03
CA VAL A 98 1.13 4.68 -3.56
C VAL A 98 0.14 3.53 -3.40
N GLY A 99 -0.47 3.43 -2.22
CA GLY A 99 -1.66 2.61 -1.96
C GLY A 99 -2.82 3.55 -1.69
N HIS A 100 -3.89 3.46 -2.47
CA HIS A 100 -5.12 4.21 -2.29
C HIS A 100 -6.20 3.25 -1.79
N LEU A 101 -6.77 3.59 -0.65
CA LEU A 101 -7.87 2.90 -0.02
C LEU A 101 -9.12 3.78 -0.15
N ALA A 102 -9.97 3.45 -1.13
CA ALA A 102 -11.18 4.19 -1.43
C ALA A 102 -12.35 3.58 -0.67
N PHE A 103 -13.06 4.39 0.12
CA PHE A 103 -14.23 3.92 0.86
C PHE A 103 -15.52 4.27 0.12
N ALA A 104 -16.43 3.30 0.07
CA ALA A 104 -17.73 3.48 -0.54
C ALA A 104 -18.82 2.78 0.28
N PRO A 105 -20.09 3.24 0.21
CA PRO A 105 -21.23 2.46 0.66
C PRO A 105 -21.24 1.09 -0.01
N ARG A 106 -21.64 0.05 0.71
CA ARG A 106 -21.64 -1.34 0.20
C ARG A 106 -22.44 -1.52 -1.08
N GLU A 107 -23.47 -0.70 -1.30
CA GLU A 107 -24.35 -0.75 -2.48
C GLU A 107 -23.63 -0.37 -3.77
N LYS A 108 -22.45 0.24 -3.67
CA LYS A 108 -21.60 0.59 -4.82
C LYS A 108 -20.65 -0.53 -5.24
N LEU A 109 -20.60 -1.64 -4.52
CA LEU A 109 -19.92 -2.84 -5.02
C LEU A 109 -20.77 -3.46 -6.10
N GLU A 110 -20.29 -3.41 -7.34
CA GLU A 110 -20.94 -4.08 -8.48
C GLU A 110 -20.95 -5.60 -8.28
N HIS A 111 -19.89 -6.13 -7.64
CA HIS A 111 -19.73 -7.54 -7.30
C HIS A 111 -19.31 -7.71 -5.83
N GLY A 112 -19.85 -8.73 -5.15
CA GLY A 112 -19.45 -9.06 -3.78
C GLY A 112 -20.15 -8.27 -2.67
N VAL A 113 -21.36 -7.74 -2.90
CA VAL A 113 -22.20 -7.14 -1.82
C VAL A 113 -22.42 -8.13 -0.67
N GLU A 114 -22.56 -9.43 -0.98
CA GLU A 114 -22.67 -10.51 0.01
C GLU A 114 -21.37 -10.72 0.82
N ALA A 115 -20.25 -10.20 0.32
CA ALA A 115 -18.97 -10.34 0.99
C ALA A 115 -18.81 -9.37 2.16
N THR A 116 -19.78 -8.54 2.56
CA THR A 116 -19.70 -7.62 3.72
C THR A 116 -20.98 -7.62 4.54
N GLU A 117 -20.86 -7.57 5.86
CA GLU A 117 -22.00 -7.35 6.77
C GLU A 117 -22.10 -5.89 7.22
N LYS A 118 -21.20 -5.02 6.74
CA LYS A 118 -21.08 -3.61 7.12
C LYS A 118 -21.62 -2.69 6.04
N ASP A 119 -22.01 -1.47 6.43
CA ASP A 119 -22.55 -0.47 5.51
C ASP A 119 -21.52 0.09 4.52
N ARG A 120 -20.23 -0.16 4.77
CA ARG A 120 -19.12 0.36 3.96
C ARG A 120 -18.12 -0.72 3.62
N VAL A 121 -17.55 -0.56 2.45
CA VAL A 121 -16.42 -1.36 1.97
C VAL A 121 -15.26 -0.47 1.60
N ALA A 122 -14.09 -1.09 1.44
CA ALA A 122 -12.90 -0.39 0.99
C ALA A 122 -12.26 -1.12 -0.18
N GLU A 123 -12.02 -0.40 -1.28
CA GLU A 123 -11.26 -0.87 -2.44
C GLU A 123 -9.80 -0.44 -2.30
N PHE A 124 -8.87 -1.36 -2.55
CA PHE A 124 -7.45 -1.08 -2.49
C PHE A 124 -6.77 -1.12 -3.87
N GLY A 125 -6.30 0.03 -4.32
CA GLY A 125 -5.46 0.18 -5.50
C GLY A 125 -4.01 0.49 -5.13
N VAL A 126 -3.04 -0.18 -5.75
CA VAL A 126 -1.60 0.05 -5.44
C VAL A 126 -0.75 0.19 -6.69
N SER A 127 0.24 1.06 -6.60
CA SER A 127 1.26 1.29 -7.62
C SER A 127 2.64 1.37 -6.96
N VAL A 128 3.66 0.86 -7.66
CA VAL A 128 5.04 0.87 -7.21
C VAL A 128 5.94 1.21 -8.39
N SER A 129 6.72 2.28 -8.24
CA SER A 129 7.72 2.68 -9.22
C SER A 129 8.72 1.56 -9.45
N ASP A 130 9.21 1.45 -10.68
CA ASP A 130 10.16 0.40 -11.09
C ASP A 130 11.37 0.26 -10.14
N SER A 131 11.98 1.39 -9.78
CA SER A 131 13.12 1.48 -8.84
C SER A 131 12.85 0.93 -7.42
N ALA A 132 11.58 0.71 -7.05
CA ALA A 132 11.15 0.25 -5.74
C ALA A 132 10.52 -1.16 -5.76
N ARG A 133 10.45 -1.82 -6.93
CA ARG A 133 9.96 -3.20 -7.08
C ARG A 133 10.90 -4.22 -6.44
N GLY A 134 10.37 -5.41 -6.14
CA GLY A 134 11.14 -6.49 -5.48
C GLY A 134 11.52 -6.23 -4.01
N LYS A 135 11.25 -5.03 -3.48
CA LYS A 135 11.59 -4.63 -2.09
C LYS A 135 10.46 -4.82 -1.08
N GLY A 136 9.34 -5.42 -1.51
CA GLY A 136 8.17 -5.66 -0.67
C GLY A 136 7.27 -4.44 -0.43
N VAL A 137 7.45 -3.36 -1.21
CA VAL A 137 6.67 -2.11 -1.08
C VAL A 137 5.17 -2.34 -1.21
N GLY A 138 4.73 -3.03 -2.28
CA GLY A 138 3.31 -3.32 -2.49
C GLY A 138 2.67 -4.10 -1.33
N SER A 139 3.33 -5.15 -0.84
CA SER A 139 2.83 -5.91 0.32
C SER A 139 2.75 -5.07 1.60
N ARG A 140 3.65 -4.09 1.78
CA ARG A 140 3.63 -3.20 2.96
C ARG A 140 2.51 -2.18 2.86
N LEU A 141 2.28 -1.61 1.67
CA LEU A 141 1.14 -0.73 1.39
C LEU A 141 -0.18 -1.47 1.62
N PHE A 142 -0.33 -2.67 1.06
CA PHE A 142 -1.52 -3.50 1.29
C PHE A 142 -1.74 -3.79 2.78
N LYS A 143 -0.70 -4.22 3.50
CA LYS A 143 -0.79 -4.50 4.93
C LYS A 143 -1.18 -3.26 5.76
N ARG A 144 -0.70 -2.07 5.38
CA ARG A 144 -1.09 -0.81 6.02
C ARG A 144 -2.57 -0.52 5.78
N GLY A 145 -3.03 -0.66 4.53
CA GLY A 145 -4.44 -0.51 4.15
C GLY A 145 -5.35 -1.46 4.93
N ALA A 146 -5.04 -2.75 4.97
CA ALA A 146 -5.83 -3.74 5.70
C ALA A 146 -5.94 -3.48 7.21
N ILE A 147 -4.87 -2.98 7.86
CA ILE A 147 -4.92 -2.55 9.27
C ILE A 147 -5.87 -1.37 9.42
N HIS A 148 -5.76 -0.38 8.52
CA HIS A 148 -6.61 0.80 8.57
C HIS A 148 -8.08 0.44 8.35
N CYS A 149 -8.42 -0.40 7.37
CA CYS A 149 -9.79 -0.89 7.17
C CYS A 149 -10.38 -1.50 8.44
N ARG A 150 -9.62 -2.41 9.06
CA ARG A 150 -10.02 -3.07 10.31
C ARG A 150 -10.33 -2.05 11.41
N ASN A 151 -9.49 -1.03 11.55
CA ASN A 151 -9.66 0.02 12.56
C ASN A 151 -10.72 1.07 12.18
N ALA A 152 -11.15 1.10 10.92
CA ALA A 152 -12.19 1.99 10.38
C ALA A 152 -13.58 1.31 10.30
N ASP A 153 -13.77 0.19 11.01
CA ASP A 153 -15.00 -0.62 11.01
C ASP A 153 -15.43 -1.14 9.63
N VAL A 154 -14.45 -1.50 8.79
CA VAL A 154 -14.67 -2.23 7.54
C VAL A 154 -14.27 -3.70 7.74
N ASP A 155 -15.19 -4.61 7.43
CA ASP A 155 -14.99 -6.06 7.56
C ASP A 155 -14.49 -6.71 6.26
N THR A 156 -14.48 -5.99 5.14
CA THR A 156 -14.09 -6.51 3.83
C THR A 156 -13.23 -5.52 3.06
N LEU A 157 -12.00 -5.94 2.77
CA LEU A 157 -11.10 -5.26 1.85
C LEU A 157 -11.17 -5.90 0.47
N TYR A 158 -11.60 -5.12 -0.51
CA TYR A 158 -11.76 -5.53 -1.90
C TYR A 158 -10.58 -5.06 -2.77
N MET A 159 -10.30 -5.82 -3.81
CA MET A 159 -9.33 -5.51 -4.84
C MET A 159 -9.81 -6.05 -6.17
N HIS A 160 -9.85 -5.17 -7.16
CA HIS A 160 -10.05 -5.53 -8.55
C HIS A 160 -8.71 -5.47 -9.31
N CYS A 161 -8.40 -6.45 -10.14
CA CYS A 161 -7.25 -6.37 -11.02
C CYS A 161 -7.39 -7.23 -12.29
N LEU A 162 -6.66 -6.89 -13.35
CA LEU A 162 -6.53 -7.76 -14.53
C LEU A 162 -5.96 -9.13 -14.10
N SER A 163 -6.51 -10.23 -14.63
CA SER A 163 -6.03 -11.59 -14.31
C SER A 163 -4.56 -11.81 -14.67
N SER A 164 -4.04 -11.02 -15.62
CA SER A 164 -2.64 -10.99 -16.05
C SER A 164 -1.70 -10.26 -15.07
N ASN A 165 -2.24 -9.51 -14.10
CA ASN A 165 -1.47 -8.77 -13.11
C ASN A 165 -0.87 -9.69 -12.04
N GLN A 166 0.17 -10.45 -12.41
CA GLN A 166 0.78 -11.45 -11.52
C GLN A 166 1.29 -10.87 -10.20
N THR A 167 1.66 -9.59 -10.17
CA THR A 167 2.10 -8.93 -8.93
C THR A 167 0.95 -8.76 -7.95
N MET A 168 -0.21 -8.28 -8.41
CA MET A 168 -1.40 -8.13 -7.56
C MET A 168 -1.96 -9.49 -7.15
N ILE A 169 -2.01 -10.46 -8.07
CA ILE A 169 -2.38 -11.85 -7.75
C ILE A 169 -1.46 -12.44 -6.67
N HIS A 170 -0.16 -12.18 -6.74
CA HIS A 170 0.78 -12.63 -5.71
C HIS A 170 0.51 -11.97 -4.35
N ILE A 171 0.19 -10.66 -4.32
CA ILE A 171 -0.22 -9.97 -3.08
C ILE A 171 -1.50 -10.60 -2.52
N ALA A 172 -2.52 -10.82 -3.35
CA ALA A 172 -3.79 -11.43 -2.99
C ALA A 172 -3.59 -12.81 -2.34
N LYS A 173 -2.85 -13.70 -3.01
CA LYS A 173 -2.54 -15.05 -2.52
C LYS A 173 -1.78 -15.02 -1.20
N LYS A 174 -0.80 -14.13 -1.08
CA LYS A 174 0.01 -13.96 0.14
C LYS A 174 -0.80 -13.39 1.31
N ALA A 175 -1.85 -12.63 1.02
CA ALA A 175 -2.79 -12.12 2.00
C ALA A 175 -3.95 -13.10 2.28
N HIS A 176 -3.95 -14.28 1.66
CA HIS A 176 -5.01 -15.27 1.77
C HIS A 176 -6.39 -14.73 1.38
N MET A 177 -6.43 -13.82 0.40
CA MET A 177 -7.68 -13.33 -0.17
C MET A 177 -8.37 -14.46 -0.94
N GLU A 178 -9.70 -14.46 -0.91
CA GLU A 178 -10.51 -15.24 -1.85
C GLU A 178 -10.38 -14.57 -3.22
N ILE A 179 -10.07 -15.33 -4.27
CA ILE A 179 -9.81 -14.79 -5.61
C ILE A 179 -10.77 -15.46 -6.60
N HIS A 180 -11.59 -14.65 -7.25
CA HIS A 180 -12.50 -15.04 -8.32
C HIS A 180 -11.93 -14.52 -9.65
N ARG A 181 -11.99 -15.34 -10.70
CA ARG A 181 -11.45 -14.97 -12.02
C ARG A 181 -12.54 -15.13 -13.06
N GLU A 182 -12.88 -14.04 -13.72
CA GLU A 182 -13.89 -14.00 -14.76
C GLU A 182 -13.41 -13.07 -15.88
N TYR A 183 -13.67 -13.45 -17.13
CA TYR A 183 -13.47 -12.61 -18.32
C TYR A 183 -12.11 -11.87 -18.45
N GLY A 184 -11.02 -12.44 -17.93
CA GLY A 184 -9.69 -11.81 -17.99
C GLY A 184 -9.41 -10.81 -16.87
N GLU A 185 -10.31 -10.70 -15.91
CA GLU A 185 -10.21 -9.94 -14.67
C GLU A 185 -10.11 -10.90 -13.47
N ALA A 186 -9.79 -10.34 -12.31
CA ALA A 186 -9.66 -11.05 -11.07
C ALA A 186 -10.10 -10.15 -9.91
N ASP A 187 -11.16 -10.56 -9.25
CA ASP A 187 -11.67 -9.96 -8.02
C ASP A 187 -11.10 -10.70 -6.82
N ALA A 188 -10.69 -9.94 -5.80
CA ALA A 188 -10.15 -10.50 -4.59
C ALA A 188 -10.77 -9.85 -3.35
N TYR A 189 -11.17 -10.68 -2.40
CA TYR A 189 -11.82 -10.26 -1.15
C TYR A 189 -11.02 -10.75 0.05
N LEU A 190 -10.80 -9.85 1.01
CA LEU A 190 -10.23 -10.19 2.31
C LEU A 190 -11.23 -9.85 3.41
N LYS A 191 -11.73 -10.88 4.10
CA LYS A 191 -12.41 -10.71 5.37
C LYS A 191 -11.44 -10.28 6.46
N LEU A 192 -11.76 -9.18 7.12
CA LEU A 192 -10.97 -8.57 8.19
C LEU A 192 -11.57 -8.94 9.54
N LEU A 193 -10.69 -9.17 10.50
CA LEU A 193 -11.11 -9.32 11.90
C LEU A 193 -11.58 -7.96 12.46
N PRO A 194 -12.49 -7.92 13.45
CA PRO A 194 -12.89 -6.68 14.12
C PRO A 194 -11.70 -5.96 14.77
N ALA A 195 -11.71 -4.64 14.89
CA ALA A 195 -10.64 -3.89 15.56
C ALA A 195 -10.33 -4.43 16.97
N ASP A 196 -9.06 -4.46 17.35
CA ASP A 196 -8.61 -4.78 18.71
C ASP A 196 -7.53 -3.78 19.18
N ALA A 197 -7.23 -3.78 20.49
CA ALA A 197 -6.24 -2.84 21.04
C ALA A 197 -4.86 -2.96 20.38
N ALA A 198 -4.48 -4.16 19.92
CA ALA A 198 -3.21 -4.38 19.25
C ALA A 198 -3.21 -3.83 17.82
N SER A 199 -4.33 -3.93 17.09
CA SER A 199 -4.48 -3.36 15.74
C SER A 199 -4.46 -1.84 15.78
N MET A 200 -5.10 -1.22 16.77
CA MET A 200 -5.07 0.23 17.00
C MET A 200 -3.66 0.72 17.36
N LEU A 201 -2.99 0.07 18.32
CA LEU A 201 -1.63 0.42 18.71
C LEU A 201 -0.65 0.28 17.54
N LYS A 202 -0.78 -0.80 16.77
CA LYS A 202 0.07 -1.05 15.61
C LYS A 202 -0.11 0.01 14.53
N GLU A 203 -1.33 0.47 14.28
CA GLU A 203 -1.58 1.56 13.36
C GLU A 203 -0.88 2.85 13.81
N ALA A 204 -1.02 3.21 15.08
CA ALA A 204 -0.39 4.40 15.65
C ALA A 204 1.15 4.31 15.56
N VAL A 205 1.74 3.17 15.95
CA VAL A 205 3.20 2.96 15.90
C VAL A 205 3.72 3.03 14.46
N GLN A 206 3.01 2.45 13.49
CA GLN A 206 3.40 2.53 12.08
C GLN A 206 3.46 3.98 11.60
N GLU A 207 2.47 4.80 11.96
CA GLU A 207 2.44 6.20 11.57
C GLU A 207 3.55 7.01 12.22
N GLN A 208 3.80 6.79 13.52
CA GLN A 208 4.87 7.48 14.25
C GLN A 208 6.26 7.15 13.68
N VAL A 209 6.52 5.87 13.41
CA VAL A 209 7.80 5.44 12.83
C VAL A 209 7.99 5.99 11.42
N ALA A 210 6.93 6.01 10.61
CA ALA A 210 6.99 6.56 9.26
C ALA A 210 7.20 8.09 9.27
N THR A 211 6.56 8.79 10.21
CA THR A 211 6.75 10.23 10.41
C THR A 211 8.17 10.55 10.86
N LEU A 212 8.73 9.77 11.79
CA LEU A 212 10.11 9.94 12.25
C LEU A 212 11.12 9.71 11.10
N ASP A 213 10.96 8.63 10.33
CA ASP A 213 11.79 8.35 9.15
C ASP A 213 11.71 9.49 8.12
N TYR A 214 10.51 10.00 7.86
CA TYR A 214 10.30 11.14 6.97
C TYR A 214 11.02 12.40 7.47
N THR A 215 10.88 12.73 8.76
CA THR A 215 11.53 13.89 9.39
C THR A 215 13.06 13.76 9.38
N ILE A 216 13.60 12.57 9.66
CA ILE A 216 15.05 12.32 9.56
C ILE A 216 15.53 12.54 8.13
N LYS A 217 14.82 12.03 7.12
CA LYS A 217 15.15 12.28 5.71
C LYS A 217 15.13 13.79 5.43
N ALA A 218 14.20 14.53 6.02
CA ALA A 218 13.98 15.95 5.73
C ALA A 218 15.13 16.78 6.31
N ASN A 219 15.49 16.51 7.56
CA ASN A 219 16.62 17.13 8.23
C ASN A 219 17.94 16.82 7.53
N LYS A 220 18.17 15.59 7.08
CA LYS A 220 19.36 15.23 6.28
C LYS A 220 19.42 16.03 4.97
N ARG A 221 18.31 16.14 4.25
CA ARG A 221 18.26 16.91 3.00
C ARG A 221 18.48 18.41 3.24
N ALA A 222 17.91 18.95 4.31
CA ALA A 222 18.11 20.35 4.69
C ALA A 222 19.56 20.62 5.06
N ALA A 223 20.20 19.72 5.83
CA ALA A 223 21.61 19.81 6.19
C ALA A 223 22.53 19.75 4.97
N VAL A 224 22.27 18.83 4.02
CA VAL A 224 23.03 18.75 2.75
C VAL A 224 22.87 20.03 1.95
N LYS A 225 21.63 20.53 1.77
CA LYS A 225 21.39 21.81 1.09
C LYS A 225 22.07 22.99 1.76
N TRP A 226 22.05 23.03 3.09
CA TRP A 226 22.72 24.07 3.86
C TRP A 226 24.24 24.01 3.64
N LEU A 227 24.83 22.82 3.70
CA LEU A 227 26.24 22.58 3.41
C LEU A 227 26.61 23.01 1.98
N GLU A 228 25.80 22.67 0.98
CA GLU A 228 25.98 23.08 -0.42
C GLU A 228 25.81 24.59 -0.63
N SER A 229 25.00 25.27 0.21
CA SER A 229 24.75 26.71 0.14
C SER A 229 25.77 27.56 0.90
N LEU A 230 26.69 26.95 1.65
CA LEU A 230 27.77 27.67 2.32
C LEU A 230 28.83 28.06 1.28
N PRO A 231 29.14 29.37 1.12
CA PRO A 231 30.24 29.79 0.27
C PRO A 231 31.56 29.39 0.94
N GLY A 232 32.29 28.43 0.34
CA GLY A 232 33.63 28.07 0.83
C GLY A 232 34.21 26.68 0.51
N MET A 233 33.54 25.81 -0.25
CA MET A 233 34.08 24.48 -0.63
C MET A 233 34.21 24.28 -2.14
N LYS A 234 34.70 25.30 -2.86
CA LYS A 234 35.54 25.03 -4.03
C LYS A 234 36.97 24.89 -3.51
N SER A 235 37.47 23.66 -3.45
CA SER A 235 38.91 23.42 -3.40
C SER A 235 39.49 23.86 -4.73
N ASP A 236 40.41 24.82 -4.68
CA ASP A 236 41.37 25.05 -5.75
C ASP A 236 42.27 23.80 -5.92
N ASP A 237 42.71 23.62 -7.17
CA ASP A 237 43.54 22.57 -7.80
C ASP A 237 42.87 21.26 -8.26
#